data_AF-A0A8T3LXB1-F1
#
_entry.id   AF-A0A8T3LXB1-F1
#
_cell.length_a   1.000
_cell.length_b   1.000
_cell.length_c   1.000
_cell.angle_alpha   90.00
_cell.angle_beta   90.00
_cell.angle_gamma   90.00
#
_symmetry.space_group_name_H-M   'P 1'
#
loop_
_entity.id
_entity.type
_entity.pdbx_description
1 polymer ?
#
loop_
_entity_poly.entity_id
_entity_poly.type
_entity_poly.pdbx_seq_one_letter_code
_entity_poly.pdbx_strand_id
1 'polypeptide(L)'
;MGGETAINTDAANLRTDLDYLLGEHLILAAKATGAALDGRSEEFEAYGGLLNTNGTDLGGAIGSVYGAEAEDEWNRIWSAHNGFFVDYTTGVATDDTELADGAVEDLTTIYVPEFSAFL
;
A
#
# COMPACT_ATOMS: atom_id res chain seq x y z
N MET A 1 38.37 11.75 20.62
CA MET A 1 37.80 10.78 19.68
C MET A 1 36.35 11.17 19.49
N GLY A 2 36.08 11.96 18.44
CA GLY A 2 34.72 12.33 18.07
C GLY A 2 34.08 11.15 17.37
N GLY A 3 33.19 10.44 18.07
CA GLY A 3 32.24 9.55 17.41
C GLY A 3 31.25 10.44 16.69
N GLU A 4 31.36 10.51 15.37
CA GLU A 4 30.34 11.05 14.51
C GLU A 4 29.05 10.31 14.84
N THR A 5 28.13 10.96 15.55
CA THR A 5 26.75 10.51 15.64
C THR A 5 26.26 10.41 14.21
N ALA A 6 26.24 9.20 13.66
CA ALA A 6 25.69 8.97 12.33
C ALA A 6 24.20 9.33 12.41
N ILE A 7 23.86 10.53 11.95
CA ILE A 7 22.49 11.05 11.90
C ILE A 7 21.67 10.23 10.85
N ASN A 8 22.34 9.42 10.03
CA ASN A 8 21.79 8.49 9.05
C ASN A 8 22.02 7.04 9.49
N THR A 9 21.19 6.51 10.40
CA THR A 9 21.14 5.07 10.67
C THR A 9 20.15 4.39 9.72
N ASP A 10 20.32 3.11 9.43
CA ASP A 10 19.39 2.37 8.57
C ASP A 10 17.95 2.43 9.09
N ALA A 11 17.76 2.40 10.42
CA ALA A 11 16.46 2.56 11.04
C ALA A 11 15.87 3.97 10.87
N ALA A 12 16.70 5.03 10.90
CA ALA A 12 16.25 6.40 10.68
C ALA A 12 15.90 6.65 9.19
N ASN A 13 16.66 6.05 8.28
CA ASN A 13 16.37 6.08 6.85
C ASN A 13 15.08 5.33 6.56
N LEU A 14 14.94 4.09 7.04
CA LEU A 14 13.73 3.29 6.87
C LEU A 14 12.49 4.04 7.35
N ARG A 15 12.54 4.66 8.52
CA ARG A 15 11.41 5.46 9.03
C ARG A 15 11.05 6.60 8.08
N THR A 16 12.05 7.32 7.57
CA THR A 16 11.84 8.43 6.65
C THR A 16 11.25 7.97 5.32
N ASP A 17 11.76 6.85 4.80
CA ASP A 17 11.30 6.25 3.55
C ASP A 17 9.85 5.75 3.69
N LEU A 18 9.53 5.08 4.80
CA LEU A 18 8.16 4.64 5.10
C LEU A 18 7.20 5.83 5.26
N ASP A 19 7.59 6.89 5.96
CA ASP A 19 6.76 8.11 6.12
C ASP A 19 6.46 8.75 4.74
N TYR A 20 7.46 8.80 3.84
CA TYR A 20 7.29 9.31 2.49
C TYR A 20 6.39 8.41 1.64
N LEU A 21 6.70 7.11 1.57
CA LEU A 21 6.02 6.15 0.70
C LEU A 21 4.58 5.91 1.13
N LEU A 22 4.29 5.80 2.43
CA LEU A 22 2.92 5.67 2.93
C LEU A 22 2.12 6.97 2.74
N GLY A 23 2.77 8.13 2.82
CA GLY A 23 2.16 9.41 2.49
C GLY A 23 1.77 9.52 1.01
N GLU A 24 2.67 9.11 0.12
CA GLU A 24 2.38 9.00 -1.32
C GLU A 24 1.25 8.00 -1.59
N HIS A 25 1.28 6.84 -0.94
CA HIS A 25 0.24 5.81 -1.05
C HIS A 25 -1.15 6.38 -0.79
N LEU A 26 -1.31 7.09 0.33
CA LEU A 26 -2.58 7.71 0.71
C LEU A 26 -3.06 8.72 -0.33
N ILE A 27 -2.15 9.53 -0.89
CA ILE A 27 -2.48 10.52 -1.93
C ILE A 27 -2.95 9.81 -3.20
N LEU A 28 -2.25 8.76 -3.62
CA LEU A 28 -2.60 7.97 -4.81
C LEU A 28 -3.96 7.27 -4.63
N ALA A 29 -4.18 6.66 -3.47
CA ALA A 29 -5.46 6.03 -3.12
C ALA A 29 -6.62 7.03 -3.18
N ALA A 30 -6.47 8.20 -2.54
CA ALA A 30 -7.50 9.24 -2.58
C ALA A 30 -7.79 9.74 -4.00
N LYS A 31 -6.76 9.88 -4.84
CA LYS A 31 -6.92 10.26 -6.25
C LYS A 31 -7.59 9.18 -7.08
N ALA A 32 -7.25 7.90 -6.86
CA ALA A 32 -7.92 6.76 -7.49
C ALA A 32 -9.42 6.76 -7.14
N THR A 33 -9.77 6.87 -5.86
CA THR A 33 -11.17 6.94 -5.43
C THR A 33 -11.91 8.12 -6.05
N GLY A 34 -11.31 9.32 -6.05
CA GLY A 34 -11.90 10.48 -6.72
C GLY A 34 -12.11 10.27 -8.22
N ALA A 35 -11.15 9.65 -8.91
CA ALA A 35 -11.28 9.33 -10.32
C ALA A 35 -12.41 8.32 -10.58
N ALA A 36 -12.51 7.26 -9.78
CA ALA A 36 -13.58 6.27 -9.90
C ALA A 36 -14.97 6.88 -9.70
N LEU A 37 -15.16 7.68 -8.62
CA LEU A 37 -16.42 8.35 -8.32
C LEU A 37 -16.84 9.37 -9.40
N ASP A 38 -15.88 10.02 -10.05
CA ASP A 38 -16.13 10.97 -11.14
C ASP A 38 -16.29 10.27 -12.52
N GLY A 39 -16.20 8.93 -12.58
CA GLY A 39 -16.28 8.17 -13.84
C GLY A 39 -15.06 8.34 -14.76
N ARG A 40 -13.90 8.72 -14.21
CA ARG A 40 -12.64 8.94 -14.91
C ARG A 40 -11.79 7.67 -14.94
N SER A 41 -12.20 6.70 -15.77
CA SER A 41 -11.62 5.36 -15.80
C SER A 41 -10.12 5.33 -16.17
N GLU A 42 -9.67 6.18 -17.10
CA GLU A 42 -8.25 6.23 -17.49
C GLU A 42 -7.38 6.70 -16.31
N GLU A 43 -7.80 7.74 -15.59
CA GLU A 43 -7.10 8.18 -14.38
C GLU A 43 -7.17 7.16 -13.27
N PHE A 44 -8.29 6.45 -13.09
CA PHE A 44 -8.41 5.38 -12.10
C PHE A 44 -7.39 4.26 -12.36
N GLU A 45 -7.29 3.78 -13.60
CA GLU A 45 -6.30 2.77 -14.01
C GLU A 45 -4.87 3.27 -13.80
N ALA A 46 -4.59 4.53 -14.18
CA ALA A 46 -3.27 5.13 -13.99
C ALA A 46 -2.87 5.22 -12.51
N TYR A 47 -3.79 5.63 -11.62
CA TYR A 47 -3.52 5.66 -10.18
C TYR A 47 -3.38 4.25 -9.59
N GLY A 48 -4.14 3.26 -10.09
CA GLY A 48 -3.97 1.85 -9.74
C GLY A 48 -2.56 1.34 -10.07
N GLY A 49 -2.04 1.69 -11.25
CA GLY A 49 -0.65 1.39 -11.62
C GLY A 49 0.38 2.03 -10.68
N LEU A 50 0.17 3.31 -10.32
CA LEU A 50 1.04 4.01 -9.38
C LEU A 50 0.99 3.42 -7.96
N LEU A 51 -0.18 2.97 -7.49
CA LEU A 51 -0.32 2.25 -6.22
C LEU A 51 0.50 0.97 -6.20
N ASN A 52 0.56 0.24 -7.32
CA ASN A 52 1.37 -0.97 -7.43
C ASN A 52 2.88 -0.66 -7.42
N THR A 53 3.31 0.41 -8.11
CA THR A 53 4.70 0.88 -8.06
C THR A 53 5.08 1.29 -6.63
N ASN A 54 4.28 2.13 -5.98
CA ASN A 54 4.50 2.55 -4.60
C ASN A 54 4.51 1.36 -3.62
N GLY A 55 3.65 0.36 -3.83
CA GLY A 55 3.66 -0.89 -3.06
C GLY A 55 4.96 -1.69 -3.19
N THR A 56 5.53 -1.74 -4.40
CA THR A 56 6.83 -2.36 -4.66
C THR A 56 7.97 -1.59 -3.99
N ASP A 57 7.92 -0.25 -4.02
CA ASP A 57 8.91 0.59 -3.35
C ASP A 57 8.88 0.43 -1.82
N LEU A 58 7.67 0.29 -1.24
CA LEU A 58 7.49 -0.06 0.18
C LEU A 58 8.12 -1.42 0.51
N GLY A 59 7.89 -2.42 -0.35
CA GLY A 59 8.50 -3.75 -0.21
C GLY A 59 10.02 -3.68 -0.22
N GLY A 60 10.60 -2.94 -1.17
CA GLY A 60 12.05 -2.73 -1.25
C GLY A 60 12.63 -2.00 -0.01
N ALA A 61 11.91 -1.00 0.52
CA ALA A 61 12.32 -0.33 1.76
C ALA A 61 12.37 -1.30 2.94
N ILE A 62 11.33 -2.12 3.11
CA ILE A 62 11.28 -3.17 4.14
C ILE A 62 12.39 -4.22 3.93
N GLY A 63 12.56 -4.70 2.69
CA GLY A 63 13.58 -5.68 2.30
C GLY A 63 15.00 -5.21 2.59
N SER A 64 15.27 -3.91 2.41
CA SER A 64 16.59 -3.33 2.67
C SER A 64 17.08 -3.51 4.10
N VAL A 65 16.17 -3.66 5.06
CA VAL A 65 16.47 -3.83 6.50
C VAL A 65 16.24 -5.27 6.96
N TYR A 66 15.18 -5.92 6.49
CA TYR A 66 14.73 -7.22 7.01
C TYR A 66 15.03 -8.43 6.10
N GLY A 67 15.57 -8.18 4.89
CA GLY A 67 15.95 -9.23 3.94
C GLY A 67 14.85 -9.56 2.91
N ALA A 68 15.21 -10.40 1.94
CA ALA A 68 14.38 -10.68 0.77
C ALA A 68 13.08 -11.42 1.12
N GLU A 69 13.11 -12.31 2.12
CA GLU A 69 11.91 -13.01 2.58
C GLU A 69 10.86 -12.06 3.15
N ALA A 70 11.30 -10.98 3.81
CA ALA A 70 10.40 -9.95 4.33
C ALA A 70 9.83 -9.07 3.21
N GLU A 71 10.63 -8.76 2.19
CA GLU A 71 10.18 -8.07 0.98
C GLU A 71 9.13 -8.88 0.21
N ASP A 72 9.37 -10.18 0.01
CA ASP A 72 8.45 -11.08 -0.68
C ASP A 72 7.10 -11.18 0.06
N GLU A 73 7.14 -11.35 1.39
CA GLU A 73 5.92 -11.44 2.19
C GLU A 73 5.17 -10.10 2.26
N TRP A 74 5.89 -8.97 2.38
CA TRP A 74 5.30 -7.65 2.25
C TRP A 74 4.59 -7.49 0.89
N ASN A 75 5.28 -7.79 -0.21
CA ASN A 75 4.73 -7.65 -1.56
C ASN A 75 3.48 -8.49 -1.76
N ARG A 76 3.44 -9.71 -1.20
CA ARG A 76 2.25 -10.57 -1.21
C ARG A 76 1.08 -9.92 -0.46
N ILE A 77 1.30 -9.51 0.78
CA ILE A 77 0.25 -8.93 1.65
C ILE A 77 -0.25 -7.58 1.09
N TRP A 78 0.67 -6.71 0.68
CA TRP A 78 0.37 -5.36 0.22
C TRP A 78 -0.29 -5.34 -1.16
N SER A 79 0.08 -6.27 -2.05
CA SER A 79 -0.62 -6.43 -3.33
C SER A 79 -2.08 -6.85 -3.13
N ALA A 80 -2.34 -7.76 -2.18
CA ALA A 80 -3.71 -8.14 -1.81
C ALA A 80 -4.49 -6.94 -1.25
N HIS A 81 -3.87 -6.15 -0.35
CA HIS A 81 -4.45 -4.90 0.17
C HIS A 81 -4.89 -3.95 -0.95
N ASN A 82 -4.02 -3.71 -1.93
CA ASN A 82 -4.33 -2.85 -3.08
C ASN A 82 -5.50 -3.41 -3.91
N GLY A 83 -5.54 -4.72 -4.13
CA GLY A 83 -6.65 -5.38 -4.82
C GLY A 83 -7.99 -5.12 -4.13
N PHE A 84 -8.07 -5.38 -2.82
CA PHE A 84 -9.29 -5.13 -2.06
C PHE A 84 -9.70 -3.65 -2.05
N PHE A 85 -8.72 -2.73 -2.00
CA PHE A 85 -9.00 -1.30 -2.09
C PHE A 85 -9.60 -0.91 -3.47
N VAL A 86 -9.08 -1.48 -4.55
CA VAL A 86 -9.60 -1.28 -5.92
C VAL A 86 -11.01 -1.84 -6.05
N ASP A 87 -11.27 -3.04 -5.52
CA ASP A 87 -12.60 -3.68 -5.55
C ASP A 87 -13.62 -2.85 -4.76
N TYR A 88 -13.25 -2.41 -3.55
CA TYR A 88 -14.11 -1.53 -2.74
C TYR A 88 -14.44 -0.24 -3.49
N THR A 89 -13.42 0.43 -4.03
CA THR A 89 -13.59 1.68 -4.77
C THR A 89 -14.49 1.49 -6.00
N THR A 90 -14.30 0.38 -6.72
CA THR A 90 -15.11 0.03 -7.88
C THR A 90 -16.56 -0.22 -7.48
N GLY A 91 -16.78 -1.03 -6.45
CA GLY A 91 -18.12 -1.34 -5.95
C GLY A 91 -18.89 -0.08 -5.52
N VAL A 92 -18.23 0.85 -4.83
CA VAL A 92 -18.84 2.14 -4.48
C VAL A 92 -19.14 2.97 -5.73
N ALA A 93 -18.23 3.05 -6.70
CA ALA A 93 -18.43 3.84 -7.91
C ALA A 93 -19.54 3.29 -8.83
N THR A 94 -19.82 1.99 -8.76
CA THR A 94 -20.82 1.33 -9.61
C THR A 94 -22.12 0.95 -8.87
N ASP A 95 -22.29 1.41 -7.63
CA ASP A 95 -23.40 0.99 -6.74
C ASP A 95 -23.50 -0.54 -6.57
N ASP A 96 -22.38 -1.25 -6.67
CA ASP A 96 -22.27 -2.70 -6.44
C ASP A 96 -21.89 -2.96 -4.98
N THR A 97 -22.93 -3.08 -4.14
CA THR A 97 -22.75 -3.31 -2.70
C THR A 97 -22.15 -4.67 -2.39
N GLU A 98 -22.36 -5.69 -3.22
CA GLU A 98 -21.82 -7.04 -2.98
C GLU A 98 -20.29 -7.03 -3.17
N LEU A 99 -19.80 -6.36 -4.22
CA LEU A 99 -18.37 -6.17 -4.43
C LEU A 99 -17.73 -5.34 -3.30
N ALA A 100 -18.37 -4.24 -2.90
CA ALA A 100 -17.86 -3.38 -1.84
C ALA A 100 -17.80 -4.10 -0.48
N ASP A 101 -18.86 -4.84 -0.11
CA ASP A 101 -18.92 -5.58 1.15
C ASP A 101 -17.92 -6.74 1.16
N GLY A 102 -17.79 -7.47 0.05
CA GLY A 102 -16.79 -8.54 -0.10
C GLY A 102 -15.36 -8.02 0.07
N ALA A 103 -15.04 -6.88 -0.54
CA ALA A 103 -13.73 -6.26 -0.39
C ALA A 103 -13.44 -5.83 1.06
N VAL A 104 -14.44 -5.35 1.81
CA VAL A 104 -14.31 -5.02 3.24
C VAL A 104 -14.12 -6.28 4.09
N GLU A 105 -14.85 -7.36 3.77
CA GLU A 105 -14.66 -8.66 4.42
C GLU A 105 -13.23 -9.16 4.21
N ASP A 106 -12.71 -9.14 2.99
CA ASP A 106 -11.36 -9.58 2.69
C ASP A 106 -10.28 -8.69 3.36
N LEU A 107 -10.49 -7.36 3.41
CA LEU A 107 -9.62 -6.46 4.16
C LEU A 107 -9.52 -6.84 5.64
N THR A 108 -10.64 -7.23 6.25
CA THR A 108 -10.71 -7.51 7.69
C THR A 108 -10.35 -8.94 8.05
N THR A 109 -10.61 -9.91 7.17
CA THR A 109 -10.44 -11.34 7.44
C THR A 109 -9.18 -11.94 6.81
N ILE A 110 -8.62 -11.31 5.77
CA ILE A 110 -7.37 -11.74 5.11
C ILE A 110 -6.25 -10.76 5.42
N TYR A 111 -6.38 -9.50 4.97
CA TYR A 111 -5.28 -8.53 5.05
C TYR A 111 -4.88 -8.22 6.50
N VAL A 112 -5.82 -7.84 7.37
CA VAL A 112 -5.50 -7.46 8.75
C VAL A 112 -4.80 -8.61 9.51
N PRO A 113 -5.29 -9.86 9.48
CA PRO A 113 -4.58 -10.98 10.13
C PRO A 113 -3.19 -11.25 9.57
N GLU A 114 -3.02 -11.27 8.25
CA GLU A 114 -1.72 -11.51 7.62
C GLU A 114 -0.73 -10.38 7.93
N PHE A 115 -1.14 -9.12 7.79
CA PHE A 115 -0.31 -7.97 8.12
C PHE A 115 0.06 -7.93 9.61
N SER A 116 -0.88 -8.30 10.49
CA SER A 116 -0.61 -8.40 11.93
C SER A 116 0.39 -9.51 12.27
N ALA A 117 0.40 -10.60 11.51
CA ALA A 117 1.36 -11.69 11.70
C ALA A 117 2.75 -11.36 11.12
N PHE A 118 2.82 -10.43 10.18
CA PHE A 118 4.05 -9.94 9.57
C PHE A 118 4.86 -9.01 10.50
N LEU A 119 4.18 -8.18 11.31
CA LEU A 119 4.78 -7.27 12.29
C LEU A 119 5.42 -8.00 13.49
#